data_AF-F4KP37-F1
#
_entry.id   AF-F4KP37-F1
#
_cell.length_a   1.000
_cell.length_b   1.000
_cell.length_c   1.000
_cell.angle_alpha   90.00
_cell.angle_beta   90.00
_cell.angle_gamma   90.00
#
_symmetry.space_group_name_H-M   'P 1'
#
loop_
_entity.id
_entity.type
_entity.pdbx_description
1 polymer ?
#
loop_
_entity_poly.entity_id
_entity_poly.type
_entity_poly.pdbx_seq_one_letter_code
_entity_poly.pdbx_strand_id
1 'polypeptide(L)'
;MRKLTIVLSMLLMVVGLSSCKKDKNEPTPVPTKITLDATSVTLKVGESKQLTATVEPKGQKFTVNYKSDKPEVATVDTNGLIKAVAEGTAKVTATVGKIAAECVVTVTKDGGGSSTTEGNELPLLKFDIESDEDADVLAHENKIGRVAEDVKIGAQGPFGGFVNRDLTIPAVVYGLAFDDGRKVIVALGKEPLADCPKTTAMLAEYGFTNLQEGQFDDGTSYKAAQKDDDPTVTVILQDLGTTDDYGATLQIMFVQTPPKKDIEIAHPVIPGAKDFPDYKTLMTGDVAKMKEFETKLGFREFYAKESDEAKKNLMFVTTESSMAQSNFHLVFYVCTPTGGGPFINSVVNFVKNAKDFDDPKLKEWFTANGYGDKFTANSQNGYAYGYDATGKIIAQVFINKKGDAAMLQIFEDTETQSAAQMRSLAMKQYEKMQSRKIFKQHKLQQLRRR
;
A
#
# COMPACT_ATOMS: atom_id res chain seq x y z
N MET A 1 -7.06 3.92 46.58
CA MET A 1 -6.64 4.97 47.54
C MET A 1 -6.48 4.35 48.92
N ARG A 2 -5.44 4.79 49.65
CA ARG A 2 -5.05 4.42 51.04
C ARG A 2 -4.18 3.17 51.14
N LYS A 3 -3.18 3.09 52.01
CA LYS A 3 -2.29 4.05 52.70
C LYS A 3 -1.25 3.16 53.42
N LEU A 4 -0.04 3.67 53.53
CA LEU A 4 1.10 3.21 54.33
C LEU A 4 0.76 2.93 55.81
N THR A 5 1.26 1.85 56.43
CA THR A 5 1.78 1.88 57.82
C THR A 5 2.72 0.70 58.13
N ILE A 6 3.81 1.03 58.83
CA ILE A 6 4.93 0.22 59.33
C ILE A 6 4.58 -0.31 60.75
N VAL A 7 5.32 -1.32 61.22
CA VAL A 7 5.93 -1.46 62.59
C VAL A 7 5.82 -2.88 63.17
N LEU A 8 6.94 -3.61 63.08
CA LEU A 8 7.72 -4.23 64.16
C LEU A 8 7.01 -4.65 65.47
N SER A 9 7.12 -5.92 65.85
CA SER A 9 7.61 -6.33 67.18
C SER A 9 7.64 -7.85 67.35
N MET A 10 8.54 -8.24 68.22
CA MET A 10 9.23 -9.51 68.35
C MET A 10 8.69 -10.24 69.58
N LEU A 11 8.73 -11.58 69.52
CA LEU A 11 9.32 -12.44 70.57
C LEU A 11 8.47 -13.00 71.73
N LEU A 12 8.65 -14.33 71.92
CA LEU A 12 8.65 -15.14 73.16
C LEU A 12 7.26 -15.45 73.80
N MET A 13 6.95 -16.62 74.40
CA MET A 13 7.71 -17.80 74.83
C MET A 13 6.75 -18.88 75.42
N VAL A 14 7.28 -20.12 75.52
CA VAL A 14 7.01 -21.18 76.52
C VAL A 14 5.94 -22.27 76.25
N VAL A 15 6.50 -23.43 75.82
CA VAL A 15 6.48 -24.79 76.39
C VAL A 15 5.18 -25.43 76.92
N GLY A 16 4.86 -26.60 76.35
CA GLY A 16 4.09 -27.66 77.01
C GLY A 16 4.41 -29.03 76.40
N LEU A 17 5.12 -29.87 77.15
CA LEU A 17 5.51 -31.24 76.79
C LEU A 17 4.28 -32.16 76.74
N SER A 18 4.22 -33.04 75.73
CA SER A 18 3.56 -34.33 75.87
C SER A 18 4.24 -35.39 75.01
N SER A 19 4.71 -36.41 75.71
CA SER A 19 5.24 -37.67 75.23
C SER A 19 4.28 -38.33 74.23
N CYS A 20 4.77 -38.73 73.06
CA CYS A 20 4.25 -39.90 72.35
C CYS A 20 5.31 -40.48 71.40
N LYS A 21 5.22 -41.81 71.28
CA LYS A 21 6.11 -42.75 70.60
C LYS A 21 6.48 -42.31 69.17
N LYS A 22 7.71 -42.65 68.77
CA LYS A 22 8.11 -42.74 67.36
C LYS A 22 7.29 -43.84 66.68
N ASP A 23 6.19 -43.46 66.03
CA ASP A 23 5.59 -44.27 64.98
C ASP A 23 6.24 -43.89 63.65
N LYS A 24 7.07 -44.80 63.14
CA LYS A 24 7.56 -44.78 61.76
C LYS A 24 6.41 -45.15 60.84
N ASN A 25 5.65 -44.15 60.37
CA ASN A 25 4.87 -44.18 59.13
C ASN A 25 4.13 -42.83 58.93
N GLU A 26 4.86 -41.72 58.83
CA GLU A 26 4.30 -40.57 58.13
C GLU A 26 4.34 -40.88 56.62
N PRO A 27 3.23 -40.74 55.88
CA PRO A 27 3.25 -40.93 54.44
C PRO A 27 4.22 -39.91 53.85
N THR A 28 5.26 -40.41 53.16
CA THR A 28 6.19 -39.55 52.42
C THR A 28 5.36 -38.59 51.58
N PRO A 29 5.55 -37.27 51.72
CA PRO A 29 4.75 -36.31 50.99
C PRO A 29 4.86 -36.58 49.48
N VAL A 30 3.74 -36.90 48.83
CA VAL A 30 3.70 -37.17 47.39
C VAL A 30 3.32 -35.86 46.68
N PRO A 31 4.16 -35.35 45.77
CA PRO A 31 3.83 -34.15 45.00
C PRO A 31 2.67 -34.46 44.05
N THR A 32 1.64 -33.62 44.04
CA THR A 32 0.46 -33.80 43.18
C THR A 32 0.48 -32.88 41.97
N LYS A 33 1.13 -31.71 42.07
CA LYS A 33 1.22 -30.73 40.99
C LYS A 33 2.51 -29.91 41.10
N ILE A 34 3.07 -29.58 39.94
CA ILE A 34 4.16 -28.61 39.80
C ILE A 34 3.72 -27.55 38.78
N THR A 35 3.97 -26.28 39.09
CA THR A 35 3.74 -25.15 38.19
C THR A 35 4.95 -24.24 38.18
N LEU A 36 5.29 -23.72 37.01
CA LEU A 36 6.34 -22.72 36.83
C LEU A 36 5.73 -21.32 36.78
N ASP A 37 6.50 -20.32 37.21
CA ASP A 37 6.16 -18.90 37.08
C ASP A 37 6.22 -18.39 35.62
N ALA A 38 6.89 -19.13 34.74
CA ALA A 38 6.89 -18.91 33.29
C ALA A 38 6.85 -20.23 32.51
N THR A 39 6.05 -20.26 31.44
CA THR A 39 6.02 -21.34 30.44
C THR A 39 6.89 -21.04 29.23
N SER A 40 7.28 -19.77 29.04
CA SER A 40 8.25 -19.34 28.03
C SER A 40 9.03 -18.11 28.49
N VAL A 41 10.28 -18.00 28.02
CA VAL A 41 11.19 -16.89 28.34
C VAL A 41 12.05 -16.57 27.12
N THR A 42 12.20 -15.29 26.81
CA THR A 42 13.19 -14.80 25.84
C THR A 42 14.34 -14.13 26.61
N LEU A 43 15.57 -14.53 26.35
CA LEU A 43 16.80 -13.99 26.97
C LEU A 43 17.82 -13.65 25.89
N LYS A 44 18.65 -12.63 26.11
CA LYS A 44 19.85 -12.42 25.29
C LYS A 44 20.99 -13.34 25.72
N VAL A 45 21.89 -13.70 24.81
CA VAL A 45 23.12 -14.44 25.14
C VAL A 45 23.83 -13.74 26.30
N GLY A 46 24.15 -14.46 27.36
CA GLY A 46 24.76 -13.90 28.57
C GLY A 46 23.77 -13.45 29.66
N GLU A 47 22.50 -13.19 29.32
CA GLU A 47 21.47 -12.90 30.32
C GLU A 47 21.10 -14.15 31.13
N SER A 48 20.48 -13.92 32.28
CA SER A 48 20.01 -14.99 33.16
C SER A 48 18.65 -14.64 33.75
N LYS A 49 17.82 -15.67 33.97
CA LYS A 49 16.51 -15.54 34.63
C LYS A 49 16.30 -16.65 35.62
N GLN A 50 15.79 -16.30 36.81
CA GLN A 50 15.32 -17.26 37.79
C GLN A 50 13.98 -17.84 37.35
N LEU A 51 13.92 -19.17 37.20
CA LEU A 51 12.70 -19.94 37.01
C LEU A 51 12.25 -20.49 38.38
N THR A 52 11.01 -20.23 38.78
CA THR A 52 10.50 -20.58 40.11
C THR A 52 9.41 -21.65 40.00
N ALA A 53 9.66 -22.83 40.57
CA ALA A 53 8.66 -23.89 40.67
C ALA A 53 7.86 -23.81 41.98
N THR A 54 6.54 -23.89 41.87
CA THR A 54 5.62 -24.09 43.00
C THR A 54 5.09 -25.52 42.96
N VAL A 55 5.17 -26.23 44.10
CA VAL A 55 4.76 -27.65 44.22
C VAL A 55 3.62 -27.77 45.23
N GLU A 56 2.60 -28.56 44.90
CA GLU A 56 1.50 -28.89 45.79
C GLU A 56 1.66 -30.30 46.38
N PRO A 57 1.23 -30.51 47.65
CA PRO A 57 0.59 -29.54 48.56
C PRO A 57 1.56 -28.52 49.18
N LYS A 58 1.07 -27.30 49.43
CA LYS A 58 1.86 -26.23 50.08
C LYS A 58 2.21 -26.61 51.53
N GLY A 59 3.35 -26.15 52.02
CA GLY A 59 3.80 -26.38 53.41
C GLY A 59 4.72 -27.59 53.59
N GLN A 60 5.01 -28.32 52.51
CA GLN A 60 5.98 -29.43 52.49
C GLN A 60 7.21 -29.05 51.65
N LYS A 61 8.38 -29.60 51.98
CA LYS A 61 9.61 -29.38 51.22
C LYS A 61 9.75 -30.46 50.15
N PHE A 62 9.74 -30.05 48.90
CA PHE A 62 9.99 -30.90 47.74
C PHE A 62 11.29 -30.49 47.05
N THR A 63 12.07 -31.47 46.61
CA THR A 63 13.27 -31.23 45.79
C THR A 63 12.86 -31.20 44.32
N VAL A 64 13.08 -30.07 43.66
CA VAL A 64 12.84 -29.88 42.23
C VAL A 64 14.15 -30.07 41.47
N ASN A 65 14.14 -30.94 40.46
CA ASN A 65 15.27 -31.15 39.56
C ASN A 65 15.01 -30.41 38.25
N TYR A 66 15.95 -29.57 37.83
CA TYR A 66 15.89 -28.86 36.56
C TYR A 66 16.82 -29.52 35.53
N LYS A 67 16.40 -29.54 34.27
CA LYS A 67 17.21 -30.01 33.15
C LYS A 67 16.91 -29.20 31.90
N SER A 68 17.96 -28.81 31.17
CA SER A 68 17.85 -28.30 29.80
C SER A 68 18.03 -29.45 28.81
N ASP A 69 17.24 -29.48 27.74
CA ASP A 69 17.44 -30.41 26.62
C ASP A 69 18.62 -30.03 25.73
N LYS A 70 18.99 -28.74 25.72
CA LYS A 70 20.10 -28.15 24.96
C LYS A 70 20.93 -27.20 25.83
N PRO A 71 21.81 -27.73 26.70
CA PRO A 71 22.69 -26.92 27.54
C PRO A 71 23.59 -25.96 26.76
N GLU A 72 23.90 -26.29 25.51
CA GLU A 72 24.65 -25.44 24.58
C GLU A 72 23.90 -24.16 24.17
N VAL A 73 22.55 -24.15 24.24
CA VAL A 73 21.69 -22.99 23.97
C VAL A 73 21.35 -22.26 25.27
N ALA A 74 20.83 -22.99 26.27
CA ALA A 74 20.56 -22.43 27.60
C ALA A 74 20.85 -23.47 28.69
N THR A 75 21.57 -23.05 29.73
CA THR A 75 21.81 -23.87 30.92
C THR A 75 20.82 -23.52 32.01
N VAL A 76 20.60 -24.45 32.95
CA VAL A 76 19.81 -24.23 34.16
C VAL A 76 20.56 -24.87 35.33
N ASP A 77 20.69 -24.13 36.45
CA ASP A 77 21.35 -24.67 37.65
C ASP A 77 20.37 -25.44 38.56
N THR A 78 20.87 -25.99 39.67
CA THR A 78 20.06 -26.75 40.63
C THR A 78 18.99 -25.92 41.35
N ASN A 79 19.10 -24.59 41.31
CA ASN A 79 18.14 -23.67 41.93
C ASN A 79 17.15 -23.11 40.90
N GLY A 80 17.24 -23.48 39.62
CA GLY A 80 16.37 -22.99 38.56
C GLY A 80 16.85 -21.69 37.90
N LEU A 81 18.10 -21.27 38.11
CA LEU A 81 18.66 -20.12 37.41
C LEU A 81 19.03 -20.51 35.99
N ILE A 82 18.29 -19.99 35.01
CA ILE A 82 18.55 -20.17 33.59
C ILE A 82 19.61 -19.17 33.16
N LYS A 83 20.63 -19.62 32.42
CA LYS A 83 21.61 -18.76 31.77
C LYS A 83 21.65 -19.03 30.26
N ALA A 84 21.47 -17.99 29.47
CA ALA A 84 21.54 -18.02 28.02
C ALA A 84 23.00 -18.18 27.55
N VAL A 85 23.27 -19.22 26.75
CA VAL A 85 24.62 -19.61 26.31
C VAL A 85 24.84 -19.29 24.84
N ALA A 86 23.93 -19.73 23.97
CA ALA A 86 24.00 -19.50 22.54
C ALA A 86 22.59 -19.33 21.96
N GLU A 87 22.49 -18.67 20.82
CA GLU A 87 21.24 -18.45 20.11
C GLU A 87 20.51 -19.77 19.79
N GLY A 88 19.19 -19.76 19.93
CA GLY A 88 18.33 -20.89 19.62
C GLY A 88 17.25 -21.13 20.67
N THR A 89 16.55 -22.25 20.55
CA THR A 89 15.49 -22.63 21.48
C THR A 89 15.87 -23.89 22.25
N ALA A 90 15.84 -23.79 23.58
CA ALA A 90 15.99 -24.87 24.53
C ALA A 90 14.72 -25.03 25.37
N LYS A 91 14.47 -26.23 25.87
CA LYS A 91 13.40 -26.54 26.79
C LYS A 91 13.99 -26.87 28.16
N VAL A 92 13.60 -26.09 29.15
CA VAL A 92 13.92 -26.33 30.56
C VAL A 92 12.77 -27.09 31.21
N THR A 93 13.06 -28.27 31.72
CA THR A 93 12.08 -29.15 32.40
C THR A 93 12.37 -29.17 33.90
N ALA A 94 11.38 -28.81 34.72
CA ALA A 94 11.40 -28.96 36.17
C ALA A 94 10.64 -30.21 36.58
N THR A 95 11.25 -31.09 37.36
CA THR A 95 10.69 -32.41 37.74
C THR A 95 10.69 -32.59 39.25
N VAL A 96 9.59 -33.08 39.81
CA VAL A 96 9.49 -33.50 41.22
C VAL A 96 8.83 -34.87 41.26
N GLY A 97 9.54 -35.90 41.71
CA GLY A 97 9.04 -37.27 41.68
C GLY A 97 8.71 -37.72 40.26
N LYS A 98 7.41 -37.92 39.95
CA LYS A 98 6.92 -38.39 38.64
C LYS A 98 6.24 -37.30 37.80
N ILE A 99 6.13 -36.07 38.32
CA ILE A 99 5.47 -34.95 37.62
C ILE A 99 6.50 -33.94 37.14
N ALA A 100 6.20 -33.29 36.02
CA ALA A 100 7.07 -32.31 35.39
C ALA A 100 6.30 -31.09 34.86
N ALA A 101 6.98 -29.96 34.77
CA ALA A 101 6.53 -28.76 34.07
C ALA A 101 7.67 -28.23 33.19
N GLU A 102 7.31 -27.60 32.07
CA GLU A 102 8.26 -27.18 31.04
C GLU A 102 8.22 -25.66 30.83
N CYS A 103 9.37 -25.09 30.54
CA CYS A 103 9.54 -23.72 30.10
C CYS A 103 10.37 -23.70 28.82
N VAL A 104 9.84 -23.07 27.76
CA VAL A 104 10.57 -22.83 26.51
C VAL A 104 11.47 -21.60 26.69
N VAL A 105 12.77 -21.76 26.43
CA VAL A 105 13.75 -20.68 26.49
C VAL A 105 14.21 -20.37 25.09
N THR A 106 13.91 -19.16 24.63
CA THR A 106 14.40 -18.61 23.36
C THR A 106 15.58 -17.69 23.69
N VAL A 107 16.76 -18.05 23.22
CA VAL A 107 17.96 -17.23 23.36
C VAL A 107 18.16 -16.45 22.07
N THR A 108 18.16 -15.13 22.20
CA THR A 108 18.49 -14.18 21.13
C THR A 108 19.93 -13.68 21.33
N LYS A 109 20.61 -13.22 20.29
CA LYS A 109 21.98 -12.71 20.43
C LYS A 109 22.03 -11.40 21.23
N ASP A 110 23.14 -11.17 21.95
CA ASP A 110 23.50 -9.83 22.43
C ASP A 110 23.75 -8.92 21.22
N GLY A 111 23.32 -7.64 21.29
CA GLY A 111 23.30 -6.69 20.17
C GLY A 111 24.58 -6.68 19.32
N GLY A 112 24.51 -7.36 18.18
CA GLY A 112 25.66 -7.76 17.38
C GLY A 112 25.33 -9.01 16.58
N GLY A 113 24.32 -8.90 15.71
CA GLY A 113 24.01 -9.81 14.62
C GLY A 113 25.29 -10.29 13.97
N SER A 114 25.60 -11.57 14.17
CA SER A 114 26.79 -12.16 13.59
C SER A 114 26.45 -12.69 12.23
N SER A 115 27.04 -11.99 11.26
CA SER A 115 27.42 -12.44 9.92
C SER A 115 26.29 -12.92 9.02
N THR A 116 25.88 -11.95 8.19
CA THR A 116 25.79 -12.07 6.73
C THR A 116 24.99 -13.27 6.20
N THR A 117 23.79 -12.99 5.72
CA THR A 117 23.61 -13.28 4.31
C THR A 117 24.41 -12.23 3.55
N GLU A 118 25.54 -12.63 2.94
CA GLU A 118 25.92 -12.01 1.67
C GLU A 118 24.69 -12.16 0.77
N GLY A 119 23.91 -11.10 0.62
CA GLY A 119 22.62 -11.21 -0.04
C GLY A 119 21.75 -9.98 0.14
N ASN A 120 20.69 -9.97 -0.64
CA ASN A 120 19.77 -8.86 -0.72
C ASN A 120 18.92 -8.74 0.55
N GLU A 121 19.02 -7.60 1.25
CA GLU A 121 18.31 -7.30 2.48
C GLU A 121 16.90 -6.71 2.24
N LEU A 122 16.49 -6.47 0.99
CA LEU A 122 15.19 -5.89 0.67
C LEU A 122 14.03 -6.79 1.13
N PRO A 123 12.84 -6.22 1.42
CA PRO A 123 11.66 -7.01 1.75
C PRO A 123 11.26 -7.92 0.58
N LEU A 124 10.49 -8.97 0.87
CA LEU A 124 9.79 -9.73 -0.15
C LEU A 124 8.75 -8.80 -0.82
N LEU A 125 8.70 -8.71 -2.15
CA LEU A 125 7.70 -7.87 -2.83
C LEU A 125 6.31 -8.55 -2.89
N LYS A 126 5.78 -8.92 -1.72
CA LYS A 126 4.45 -9.50 -1.53
C LYS A 126 3.53 -8.43 -0.94
N PHE A 127 2.76 -7.79 -1.80
CA PHE A 127 1.86 -6.69 -1.43
C PHE A 127 0.52 -7.18 -0.86
N ASP A 128 0.10 -8.39 -1.23
CA ASP A 128 -1.07 -9.07 -0.67
C ASP A 128 -0.63 -9.97 0.49
N ILE A 129 -0.80 -9.47 1.71
CA ILE A 129 -0.64 -10.26 2.93
C ILE A 129 -1.99 -10.42 3.62
N GLU A 130 -2.34 -11.65 3.98
CA GLU A 130 -3.64 -11.97 4.60
C GLU A 130 -3.65 -11.64 6.10
N SER A 131 -2.47 -11.58 6.73
CA SER A 131 -2.27 -11.22 8.14
C SER A 131 -0.80 -10.92 8.41
N ASP A 132 -0.50 -10.41 9.61
CA ASP A 132 0.88 -10.19 10.10
C ASP A 132 1.69 -11.50 10.28
N GLU A 133 1.03 -12.66 10.18
CA GLU A 133 1.63 -14.00 10.27
C GLU A 133 1.80 -14.67 8.88
N ASP A 134 1.86 -13.90 7.80
CA ASP A 134 2.08 -14.45 6.45
C ASP A 134 3.37 -15.28 6.39
N ALA A 135 3.24 -16.58 6.09
CA ALA A 135 4.33 -17.54 6.21
C ALA A 135 5.51 -17.24 5.28
N ASP A 136 5.27 -16.67 4.09
CA ASP A 136 6.33 -16.34 3.14
C ASP A 136 7.12 -15.12 3.63
N VAL A 137 6.42 -14.10 4.15
CA VAL A 137 7.04 -12.93 4.78
C VAL A 137 7.86 -13.36 5.98
N LEU A 138 7.29 -14.16 6.89
CA LEU A 138 8.02 -14.68 8.05
C LEU A 138 9.27 -15.47 7.64
N ALA A 139 9.18 -16.34 6.64
CA ALA A 139 10.33 -17.10 6.16
C ALA A 139 11.43 -16.19 5.57
N HIS A 140 11.04 -15.18 4.79
CA HIS A 140 11.96 -14.22 4.18
C HIS A 140 12.67 -13.37 5.24
N GLU A 141 11.92 -12.82 6.19
CA GLU A 141 12.46 -11.95 7.23
C GLU A 141 13.35 -12.70 8.22
N ASN A 142 12.96 -13.93 8.60
CA ASN A 142 13.79 -14.81 9.41
C ASN A 142 15.11 -15.17 8.71
N LYS A 143 15.10 -15.37 7.39
CA LYS A 143 16.32 -15.65 6.62
C LYS A 143 17.30 -14.47 6.64
N ILE A 144 16.78 -13.24 6.61
CA ILE A 144 17.56 -11.99 6.72
C ILE A 144 17.94 -11.69 8.17
N GLY A 145 17.31 -12.38 9.13
CA GLY A 145 17.54 -12.21 10.56
C GLY A 145 16.81 -11.02 11.16
N ARG A 146 15.74 -10.53 10.53
CA ARG A 146 14.83 -9.54 11.14
C ARG A 146 13.76 -10.24 11.98
N VAL A 147 13.43 -9.67 13.12
CA VAL A 147 12.41 -10.19 14.05
C VAL A 147 11.22 -9.25 14.11
N ALA A 148 10.02 -9.79 14.35
CA ALA A 148 8.81 -8.99 14.43
C ALA A 148 8.90 -7.94 15.56
N GLU A 149 8.67 -6.68 15.24
CA GLU A 149 8.72 -5.55 16.17
C GLU A 149 7.81 -4.41 15.66
N ASP A 150 7.36 -3.53 16.56
CA ASP A 150 6.72 -2.28 16.17
C ASP A 150 7.73 -1.34 15.50
N VAL A 151 7.38 -0.85 14.31
CA VAL A 151 8.19 0.03 13.48
C VAL A 151 7.58 1.42 13.38
N LYS A 152 8.41 2.45 13.57
CA LYS A 152 8.06 3.84 13.22
C LYS A 152 8.66 4.22 11.87
N ILE A 153 7.88 4.90 11.05
CA ILE A 153 8.33 5.47 9.77
C ILE A 153 8.35 6.98 9.94
N GLY A 154 9.51 7.52 10.29
CA GLY A 154 9.63 8.91 10.72
C GLY A 154 8.71 9.20 11.92
N ALA A 155 7.82 10.18 11.79
CA ALA A 155 6.82 10.50 12.81
C ALA A 155 5.56 9.61 12.80
N GLN A 156 5.44 8.67 11.86
CA GLN A 156 4.26 7.82 11.68
C GLN A 156 4.42 6.45 12.37
N GLY A 157 3.32 5.85 12.80
CA GLY A 157 3.28 4.54 13.46
C GLY A 157 2.85 4.60 14.93
N PRO A 158 3.04 3.53 15.71
CA PRO A 158 3.73 2.29 15.33
C PRO A 158 2.94 1.44 14.31
N PHE A 159 3.68 0.71 13.47
CA PHE A 159 3.16 -0.30 12.56
C PHE A 159 3.80 -1.65 12.88
N GLY A 160 3.08 -2.76 12.67
CA GLY A 160 3.70 -4.09 12.73
C GLY A 160 4.75 -4.23 11.62
N GLY A 161 5.96 -4.65 11.97
CA GLY A 161 7.05 -4.81 11.02
C GLY A 161 8.12 -5.77 11.51
N PHE A 162 9.29 -5.74 10.85
CA PHE A 162 10.42 -6.58 11.20
C PHE A 162 11.70 -5.75 11.31
N VAL A 163 12.51 -6.02 12.33
CA VAL A 163 13.69 -5.23 12.66
C VAL A 163 14.93 -6.09 12.88
N ASN A 164 16.06 -5.65 12.34
CA ASN A 164 17.41 -6.04 12.73
C ASN A 164 18.32 -4.83 12.59
N ARG A 165 18.72 -4.27 13.74
CA ARG A 165 19.47 -3.02 13.81
C ARG A 165 20.90 -3.13 13.32
N ASP A 166 21.40 -4.31 12.96
CA ASP A 166 22.76 -4.49 12.44
C ASP A 166 22.83 -4.42 10.91
N LEU A 167 21.69 -4.52 10.22
CA LEU A 167 21.60 -4.52 8.76
C LEU A 167 21.74 -3.14 8.11
N THR A 168 21.97 -3.11 6.80
CA THR A 168 21.89 -1.89 5.97
C THR A 168 20.45 -1.41 5.86
N ILE A 169 19.49 -2.34 5.73
CA ILE A 169 18.04 -2.16 5.73
C ILE A 169 17.47 -2.68 7.05
N PRO A 170 17.57 -1.91 8.15
CA PRO A 170 17.28 -2.41 9.48
C PRO A 170 15.81 -2.66 9.78
N ALA A 171 14.87 -2.04 9.06
CA ALA A 171 13.45 -2.18 9.35
C ALA A 171 12.60 -2.26 8.09
N VAL A 172 11.54 -3.06 8.13
CA VAL A 172 10.55 -3.22 7.05
C VAL A 172 9.13 -3.31 7.60
N VAL A 173 8.16 -2.76 6.86
CA VAL A 173 6.73 -2.74 7.17
C VAL A 173 5.96 -3.18 5.92
N TYR A 174 5.07 -4.15 6.11
CA TYR A 174 4.22 -4.73 5.07
C TYR A 174 2.75 -4.30 5.25
N GLY A 175 1.90 -4.60 4.26
CA GLY A 175 0.45 -4.48 4.39
C GLY A 175 -0.11 -3.07 4.43
N LEU A 176 0.69 -2.05 4.09
CA LEU A 176 0.21 -0.68 4.02
C LEU A 176 -0.57 -0.45 2.72
N ALA A 177 -1.50 0.51 2.72
CA ALA A 177 -2.24 0.89 1.53
C ALA A 177 -2.63 2.37 1.56
N PHE A 178 -2.74 2.98 0.38
CA PHE A 178 -3.39 4.27 0.18
C PHE A 178 -4.89 4.08 -0.07
N ASP A 179 -5.68 5.11 0.21
CA ASP A 179 -7.15 5.11 -0.03
C ASP A 179 -7.54 4.85 -1.49
N ASP A 180 -6.63 5.09 -2.43
CA ASP A 180 -6.82 4.84 -3.86
C ASP A 180 -6.55 3.38 -4.27
N GLY A 181 -6.27 2.50 -3.31
CA GLY A 181 -6.09 1.06 -3.52
C GLY A 181 -4.65 0.66 -3.89
N ARG A 182 -3.71 1.61 -3.96
CA ARG A 182 -2.28 1.30 -4.06
C ARG A 182 -1.78 0.64 -2.78
N LYS A 183 -1.06 -0.46 -2.91
CA LYS A 183 -0.46 -1.20 -1.79
C LYS A 183 0.99 -0.80 -1.63
N VAL A 184 1.47 -0.81 -0.40
CA VAL A 184 2.76 -0.24 -0.05
C VAL A 184 3.53 -1.17 0.88
N ILE A 185 4.82 -1.33 0.59
CA ILE A 185 5.80 -1.92 1.51
C ILE A 185 6.86 -0.84 1.73
N VAL A 186 7.19 -0.59 2.99
CA VAL A 186 8.21 0.42 3.36
C VAL A 186 9.39 -0.29 3.99
N ALA A 187 10.58 -0.03 3.48
CA ALA A 187 11.85 -0.39 4.11
C ALA A 187 12.60 0.88 4.53
N LEU A 188 13.34 0.79 5.63
CA LEU A 188 14.19 1.87 6.14
C LEU A 188 15.64 1.46 5.97
N GLY A 189 16.47 2.32 5.37
CA GLY A 189 17.88 2.10 5.07
C GLY A 189 18.79 3.09 5.77
N LYS A 190 20.02 2.68 6.09
CA LYS A 190 21.04 3.50 6.77
C LYS A 190 21.92 4.33 5.84
N GLU A 191 21.84 4.09 4.55
CA GLU A 191 22.55 4.88 3.55
C GLU A 191 21.70 6.11 3.19
N PRO A 192 22.25 7.33 3.09
CA PRO A 192 21.49 8.50 2.65
C PRO A 192 21.14 8.44 1.16
N LEU A 193 20.12 9.17 0.71
CA LEU A 193 19.70 9.19 -0.71
C LEU A 193 20.85 9.58 -1.67
N ALA A 194 21.70 10.51 -1.20
CA ALA A 194 22.85 11.01 -1.93
C ALA A 194 23.92 9.92 -2.19
N ASP A 195 24.05 8.94 -1.30
CA ASP A 195 25.08 7.90 -1.36
C ASP A 195 24.54 6.57 -0.78
N CYS A 196 23.84 5.81 -1.62
CA CYS A 196 23.23 4.53 -1.27
C CYS A 196 23.64 3.36 -2.18
N PRO A 197 24.95 3.07 -2.31
CA PRO A 197 25.46 2.07 -3.24
C PRO A 197 24.98 0.64 -2.95
N LYS A 198 24.83 0.24 -1.67
CA LYS A 198 24.32 -1.10 -1.35
C LYS A 198 22.84 -1.22 -1.68
N THR A 199 22.05 -0.21 -1.31
CA THR A 199 20.62 -0.16 -1.58
C THR A 199 20.35 -0.21 -3.08
N THR A 200 21.08 0.58 -3.87
CA THR A 200 20.94 0.60 -5.34
C THR A 200 21.35 -0.72 -5.99
N ALA A 201 22.42 -1.37 -5.50
CA ALA A 201 22.79 -2.71 -5.97
C ALA A 201 21.69 -3.76 -5.69
N MET A 202 21.13 -3.76 -4.48
CA MET A 202 20.02 -4.63 -4.12
C MET A 202 18.77 -4.39 -4.98
N LEU A 203 18.45 -3.13 -5.28
CA LEU A 203 17.33 -2.77 -6.15
C LEU A 203 17.53 -3.26 -7.58
N ALA A 204 18.75 -3.15 -8.12
CA ALA A 204 19.07 -3.66 -9.46
C ALA A 204 18.86 -5.18 -9.55
N GLU A 205 19.24 -5.95 -8.53
CA GLU A 205 18.97 -7.40 -8.45
C GLU A 205 17.46 -7.72 -8.41
N TYR A 206 16.65 -6.81 -7.86
CA TYR A 206 15.18 -6.92 -7.84
C TYR A 206 14.51 -6.46 -9.15
N GLY A 207 15.29 -6.03 -10.13
CA GLY A 207 14.81 -5.55 -11.43
C GLY A 207 14.38 -4.09 -11.42
N PHE A 208 14.97 -3.24 -10.58
CA PHE A 208 14.81 -1.78 -10.64
C PHE A 208 16.09 -1.15 -11.20
N THR A 209 16.36 -1.37 -12.49
CA THR A 209 17.65 -1.01 -13.09
C THR A 209 17.75 0.44 -13.57
N ASN A 210 16.61 1.16 -13.64
CA ASN A 210 16.52 2.51 -14.19
C ASN A 210 16.04 3.55 -13.15
N LEU A 211 16.83 3.77 -12.10
CA LEU A 211 16.55 4.82 -11.11
C LEU A 211 16.76 6.21 -11.71
N GLN A 212 15.70 7.02 -11.65
CA GLN A 212 15.67 8.41 -12.12
C GLN A 212 15.51 9.36 -10.94
N GLU A 213 16.21 10.49 -10.99
CA GLU A 213 16.09 11.56 -9.99
C GLU A 213 14.84 12.41 -10.26
N GLY A 214 14.22 12.90 -9.20
CA GLY A 214 13.07 13.79 -9.27
C GLY A 214 12.90 14.64 -8.02
N GLN A 215 11.94 15.56 -8.08
CA GLN A 215 11.51 16.37 -6.93
C GLN A 215 9.99 16.34 -6.82
N PHE A 216 9.50 16.19 -5.59
CA PHE A 216 8.09 16.39 -5.26
C PHE A 216 7.72 17.88 -5.33
N ASP A 217 6.43 18.19 -5.33
CA ASP A 217 5.93 19.58 -5.41
C ASP A 217 6.40 20.46 -4.24
N ASP A 218 6.76 19.87 -3.11
CA ASP A 218 7.33 20.56 -1.94
C ASP A 218 8.86 20.75 -2.00
N GLY A 219 9.50 20.32 -3.09
CA GLY A 219 10.94 20.40 -3.32
C GLY A 219 11.73 19.21 -2.78
N THR A 220 11.08 18.24 -2.11
CA THR A 220 11.76 17.05 -1.58
C THR A 220 12.31 16.20 -2.72
N SER A 221 13.60 15.89 -2.67
CA SER A 221 14.28 15.11 -3.71
C SER A 221 14.02 13.62 -3.52
N TYR A 222 13.91 12.88 -4.63
CA TYR A 222 13.73 11.44 -4.62
C TYR A 222 14.47 10.77 -5.79
N LYS A 223 14.67 9.45 -5.67
CA LYS A 223 15.01 8.57 -6.79
C LYS A 223 13.88 7.55 -6.97
N ALA A 224 13.46 7.28 -8.20
CA ALA A 224 12.40 6.30 -8.47
C ALA A 224 12.68 5.44 -9.69
N ALA A 225 12.21 4.20 -9.66
CA ALA A 225 12.27 3.26 -10.78
C ALA A 225 11.00 2.41 -10.82
N GLN A 226 10.55 2.09 -12.02
CA GLN A 226 9.57 1.04 -12.25
C GLN A 226 10.30 -0.31 -12.32
N LYS A 227 9.64 -1.39 -11.89
CA LYS A 227 10.21 -2.74 -12.02
C LYS A 227 10.22 -3.15 -13.50
N ASP A 228 11.33 -3.73 -13.96
CA ASP A 228 11.59 -4.02 -15.37
C ASP A 228 10.59 -5.02 -15.99
N ASP A 229 10.10 -5.97 -15.20
CA ASP A 229 9.17 -7.04 -15.60
C ASP A 229 7.72 -6.82 -15.12
N ASP A 230 7.48 -5.87 -14.21
CA ASP A 230 6.15 -5.56 -13.67
C ASP A 230 5.95 -4.04 -13.57
N PRO A 231 5.32 -3.42 -14.59
CA PRO A 231 5.09 -1.98 -14.60
C PRO A 231 4.07 -1.52 -13.53
N THR A 232 3.39 -2.44 -12.84
CA THR A 232 2.51 -2.06 -11.73
C THR A 232 3.27 -1.77 -10.45
N VAL A 233 4.55 -2.16 -10.36
CA VAL A 233 5.40 -1.98 -9.17
C VAL A 233 6.44 -0.90 -9.41
N THR A 234 6.49 0.08 -8.51
CA THR A 234 7.46 1.17 -8.50
C THR A 234 8.19 1.21 -7.16
N VAL A 235 9.47 1.54 -7.16
CA VAL A 235 10.23 1.89 -5.97
C VAL A 235 10.52 3.39 -5.93
N ILE A 236 10.40 4.01 -4.76
CA ILE A 236 10.70 5.42 -4.50
C ILE A 236 11.63 5.51 -3.28
N LEU A 237 12.74 6.23 -3.42
CA LEU A 237 13.75 6.46 -2.40
C LEU A 237 13.75 7.93 -2.03
N GLN A 238 13.67 8.25 -0.73
CA GLN A 238 13.74 9.63 -0.22
C GLN A 238 14.42 9.66 1.14
N ASP A 239 15.07 10.77 1.48
CA ASP A 239 15.68 10.93 2.81
C ASP A 239 14.62 10.94 3.92
N LEU A 240 14.91 10.25 5.01
CA LEU A 240 14.08 10.21 6.21
C LEU A 240 14.36 11.49 7.02
N GLY A 241 13.40 12.41 7.06
CA GLY A 241 13.55 13.74 7.69
C GLY A 241 13.73 13.75 9.22
N THR A 242 13.74 12.58 9.87
CA THR A 242 13.89 12.42 11.32
C THR A 242 14.72 11.18 11.63
N THR A 243 15.60 11.25 12.63
CA THR A 243 16.32 10.06 13.10
C THR A 243 15.37 9.10 13.83
N ASP A 244 15.42 7.83 13.47
CA ASP A 244 14.69 6.75 14.13
C ASP A 244 15.58 5.94 15.08
N ASP A 245 14.99 4.96 15.78
CA ASP A 245 15.70 4.06 16.71
C ASP A 245 16.45 2.92 15.99
N TYR A 246 16.58 2.99 14.66
CA TYR A 246 17.22 2.01 13.78
C TYR A 246 18.48 2.55 13.10
N GLY A 247 18.72 3.87 13.20
CA GLY A 247 19.81 4.56 12.53
C GLY A 247 19.56 4.77 11.04
N ALA A 248 18.31 4.70 10.59
CA ALA A 248 17.97 4.87 9.19
C ALA A 248 17.96 6.35 8.79
N THR A 249 18.37 6.60 7.56
CA THR A 249 18.39 7.92 6.91
C THR A 249 17.61 7.93 5.61
N LEU A 250 17.16 6.77 5.12
CA LEU A 250 16.50 6.60 3.84
C LEU A 250 15.22 5.80 4.01
N GLN A 251 14.15 6.29 3.40
CA GLN A 251 12.93 5.55 3.20
C GLN A 251 12.93 4.97 1.79
N ILE A 252 12.70 3.66 1.68
CA ILE A 252 12.56 2.91 0.44
C ILE A 252 11.12 2.41 0.38
N MET A 253 10.32 3.01 -0.49
CA MET A 253 8.89 2.74 -0.60
C MET A 253 8.62 1.97 -1.90
N PHE A 254 8.18 0.73 -1.77
CA PHE A 254 7.67 -0.06 -2.88
C PHE A 254 6.16 0.14 -2.96
N VAL A 255 5.65 0.47 -4.14
CA VAL A 255 4.24 0.75 -4.38
C VAL A 255 3.74 -0.13 -5.50
N GLN A 256 2.74 -0.97 -5.22
CA GLN A 256 1.99 -1.69 -6.24
C GLN A 256 0.72 -0.93 -6.57
N THR A 257 0.62 -0.50 -7.83
CA THR A 257 -0.58 0.12 -8.36
C THR A 257 -1.54 -0.96 -8.82
N PRO A 258 -2.82 -0.95 -8.38
CA PRO A 258 -3.78 -1.92 -8.86
C PRO A 258 -3.88 -1.81 -10.39
N PRO A 259 -3.93 -2.94 -11.12
CA PRO A 259 -4.09 -2.90 -12.55
C PRO A 259 -5.38 -2.14 -12.88
N LYS A 260 -5.26 -1.10 -13.71
CA LYS A 260 -6.43 -0.37 -14.20
C LYS A 260 -7.29 -1.36 -14.98
N LYS A 261 -8.54 -1.51 -14.56
CA LYS A 261 -9.50 -2.34 -15.29
C LYS A 261 -9.72 -1.74 -16.67
N ASP A 262 -9.89 -2.61 -17.66
CA ASP A 262 -10.35 -2.20 -18.99
C ASP A 262 -11.65 -1.39 -18.86
N ILE A 263 -11.68 -0.25 -19.55
CA ILE A 263 -12.89 0.55 -19.71
C ILE A 263 -13.81 -0.21 -20.68
N GLU A 264 -15.10 -0.27 -20.36
CA GLU A 264 -16.10 -0.85 -21.26
C GLU A 264 -16.24 0.04 -22.50
N ILE A 265 -16.05 -0.55 -23.68
CA ILE A 265 -16.14 0.14 -24.97
C ILE A 265 -17.36 -0.38 -25.75
N ALA A 266 -17.95 0.49 -26.57
CA ALA A 266 -19.04 0.11 -27.47
C ALA A 266 -18.49 -0.57 -28.74
N HIS A 267 -17.34 -0.10 -29.23
CA HIS A 267 -16.69 -0.58 -30.45
C HIS A 267 -15.23 -0.11 -30.50
N PRO A 268 -14.35 -0.71 -31.34
CA PRO A 268 -13.05 -0.13 -31.68
C PRO A 268 -13.21 1.24 -32.36
N VAL A 269 -12.15 2.08 -32.37
CA VAL A 269 -12.20 3.41 -33.00
C VAL A 269 -12.71 3.33 -34.45
N ILE A 270 -13.61 4.24 -34.81
CA ILE A 270 -14.17 4.38 -36.16
C ILE A 270 -13.37 5.48 -36.89
N PRO A 271 -12.41 5.15 -37.76
CA PRO A 271 -11.49 6.14 -38.33
C PRO A 271 -12.19 7.20 -39.20
N GLY A 272 -13.25 6.79 -39.89
CA GLY A 272 -13.99 7.65 -40.81
C GLY A 272 -15.10 8.48 -40.18
N ALA A 273 -15.39 8.33 -38.88
CA ALA A 273 -16.47 9.07 -38.23
C ALA A 273 -16.20 10.58 -38.27
N LYS A 274 -17.16 11.37 -38.77
CA LYS A 274 -17.10 12.84 -38.85
C LYS A 274 -17.99 13.46 -37.76
N ASP A 275 -17.62 13.22 -36.51
CA ASP A 275 -18.44 13.44 -35.33
C ASP A 275 -17.91 14.52 -34.38
N PHE A 276 -16.77 15.13 -34.70
CA PHE A 276 -16.25 16.27 -33.94
C PHE A 276 -17.12 17.51 -34.14
N PRO A 277 -17.43 18.24 -33.06
CA PRO A 277 -18.03 19.55 -33.19
C PRO A 277 -17.03 20.61 -33.65
N ASP A 278 -17.49 21.53 -34.50
CA ASP A 278 -16.70 22.69 -34.92
C ASP A 278 -16.52 23.66 -33.73
N TYR A 279 -15.32 23.63 -33.12
CA TYR A 279 -15.03 24.42 -31.93
C TYR A 279 -15.27 25.91 -32.15
N LYS A 280 -14.73 26.49 -33.23
CA LYS A 280 -14.72 27.93 -33.47
C LYS A 280 -16.13 28.49 -33.66
N THR A 281 -17.01 27.73 -34.32
CA THR A 281 -18.41 28.11 -34.54
C THR A 281 -19.21 27.97 -33.26
N LEU A 282 -19.04 26.85 -32.55
CA LEU A 282 -19.94 26.49 -31.46
C LEU A 282 -19.55 27.15 -30.13
N MET A 283 -18.27 27.41 -29.88
CA MET A 283 -17.82 28.09 -28.66
C MET A 283 -18.08 29.61 -28.65
N THR A 284 -18.78 30.14 -29.65
CA THR A 284 -19.33 31.51 -29.63
C THR A 284 -20.48 31.69 -28.63
N GLY A 285 -21.02 30.58 -28.09
CA GLY A 285 -22.13 30.61 -27.14
C GLY A 285 -23.50 30.83 -27.78
N ASP A 286 -23.64 30.53 -29.07
CA ASP A 286 -24.91 30.49 -29.79
C ASP A 286 -25.58 29.12 -29.62
N VAL A 287 -26.57 29.08 -28.72
CA VAL A 287 -27.33 27.86 -28.37
C VAL A 287 -28.05 27.27 -29.59
N ALA A 288 -28.53 28.11 -30.51
CA ALA A 288 -29.26 27.64 -31.69
C ALA A 288 -28.32 26.90 -32.63
N LYS A 289 -27.11 27.42 -32.84
CA LYS A 289 -26.09 26.75 -33.68
C LYS A 289 -25.64 25.41 -33.13
N MET A 290 -25.50 25.28 -31.81
CA MET A 290 -25.19 23.98 -31.18
C MET A 290 -26.29 22.95 -31.45
N LYS A 291 -27.55 23.33 -31.24
CA LYS A 291 -28.71 22.45 -31.48
C LYS A 291 -28.84 22.10 -32.97
N GLU A 292 -28.62 23.06 -33.86
CA GLU A 292 -28.66 22.85 -35.31
C GLU A 292 -27.55 21.91 -35.79
N PHE A 293 -26.33 22.08 -35.28
CA PHE A 293 -25.20 21.19 -35.58
C PHE A 293 -25.52 19.75 -35.18
N GLU A 294 -25.98 19.53 -33.95
CA GLU A 294 -26.29 18.18 -33.46
C GLU A 294 -27.48 17.53 -34.19
N THR A 295 -28.48 18.34 -34.55
CA THR A 295 -29.60 17.88 -35.37
C THR A 295 -29.15 17.44 -36.77
N LYS A 296 -28.26 18.20 -37.41
CA LYS A 296 -27.69 17.85 -38.72
C LYS A 296 -26.80 16.62 -38.66
N LEU A 297 -26.05 16.46 -37.57
CA LEU A 297 -25.20 15.30 -37.35
C LEU A 297 -26.03 14.03 -37.13
N GLY A 298 -27.16 14.12 -36.42
CA GLY A 298 -28.11 13.02 -36.24
C GLY A 298 -27.64 11.90 -35.31
N PHE A 299 -26.51 12.08 -34.62
CA PHE A 299 -25.97 11.07 -33.70
C PHE A 299 -26.40 11.27 -32.26
N ARG A 300 -26.65 12.51 -31.83
CA ARG A 300 -26.78 12.88 -30.42
C ARG A 300 -28.05 13.68 -30.16
N GLU A 301 -28.67 13.44 -29.01
CA GLU A 301 -29.89 14.11 -28.56
C GLU A 301 -29.61 15.05 -27.40
N PHE A 302 -30.31 16.18 -27.37
CA PHE A 302 -30.19 17.17 -26.29
C PHE A 302 -30.59 16.58 -24.94
N TYR A 303 -29.72 16.74 -23.94
CA TYR A 303 -29.92 16.23 -22.59
C TYR A 303 -30.14 17.38 -21.61
N ALA A 304 -31.41 17.74 -21.43
CA ALA A 304 -31.83 18.89 -20.64
C ALA A 304 -31.39 18.84 -19.16
N LYS A 305 -31.30 17.65 -18.56
CA LYS A 305 -31.08 17.50 -17.11
C LYS A 305 -29.74 18.07 -16.62
N GLU A 306 -28.70 18.05 -17.46
CA GLU A 306 -27.38 18.61 -17.11
C GLU A 306 -26.99 19.77 -18.03
N SER A 307 -27.91 20.21 -18.88
CA SER A 307 -27.73 21.42 -19.68
C SER A 307 -28.21 22.63 -18.89
N ASP A 308 -27.50 23.75 -19.06
CA ASP A 308 -27.86 25.06 -18.55
C ASP A 308 -27.82 26.04 -19.72
N GLU A 309 -28.98 26.25 -20.36
CA GLU A 309 -29.09 27.12 -21.53
C GLU A 309 -28.79 28.58 -21.20
N ALA A 310 -29.10 29.03 -19.97
CA ALA A 310 -28.79 30.39 -19.53
C ALA A 310 -27.27 30.62 -19.45
N LYS A 311 -26.53 29.59 -19.04
CA LYS A 311 -25.06 29.57 -19.08
C LYS A 311 -24.49 29.10 -20.41
N LYS A 312 -25.32 28.78 -21.40
CA LYS A 312 -24.89 28.30 -22.72
C LYS A 312 -24.02 27.04 -22.62
N ASN A 313 -24.25 26.23 -21.58
CA ASN A 313 -23.53 24.99 -21.35
C ASN A 313 -24.47 23.83 -21.66
N LEU A 314 -24.32 23.19 -22.82
CA LEU A 314 -25.32 22.24 -23.35
C LEU A 314 -24.72 20.86 -23.52
N MET A 315 -25.43 19.83 -23.06
CA MET A 315 -25.03 18.44 -23.24
C MET A 315 -25.94 17.74 -24.25
N PHE A 316 -25.30 16.91 -25.06
CA PHE A 316 -25.94 16.01 -26.01
C PHE A 316 -25.39 14.59 -25.79
N VAL A 317 -26.26 13.58 -25.85
CA VAL A 317 -25.90 12.19 -25.61
C VAL A 317 -26.15 11.38 -26.87
N THR A 318 -25.18 10.56 -27.26
CA THR A 318 -25.30 9.68 -28.43
C THR A 318 -26.45 8.71 -28.22
N THR A 319 -27.30 8.58 -29.22
CA THR A 319 -28.43 7.65 -29.16
C THR A 319 -27.95 6.22 -29.31
N GLU A 320 -28.71 5.26 -28.78
CA GLU A 320 -28.36 3.85 -28.87
C GLU A 320 -28.18 3.38 -30.32
N SER A 321 -29.03 3.85 -31.24
CA SER A 321 -28.95 3.54 -32.68
C SER A 321 -27.71 4.13 -33.37
N SER A 322 -27.13 5.18 -32.80
CA SER A 322 -25.98 5.88 -33.36
C SER A 322 -24.67 5.54 -32.64
N MET A 323 -24.69 4.71 -31.60
CA MET A 323 -23.48 4.29 -30.87
C MET A 323 -22.46 3.61 -31.76
N ALA A 324 -22.87 2.82 -32.75
CA ALA A 324 -21.94 2.16 -33.69
C ALA A 324 -21.40 3.09 -34.80
N GLN A 325 -21.82 4.37 -34.81
CA GLN A 325 -21.49 5.34 -35.87
C GLN A 325 -20.67 6.54 -35.33
N SER A 326 -20.64 6.72 -34.01
CA SER A 326 -20.00 7.85 -33.34
C SER A 326 -19.01 7.33 -32.30
N ASN A 327 -17.79 7.85 -32.33
CA ASN A 327 -16.76 7.59 -31.32
C ASN A 327 -17.04 8.30 -29.99
N PHE A 328 -17.94 9.29 -30.00
CA PHE A 328 -18.42 9.97 -28.81
C PHE A 328 -19.61 9.26 -28.15
N HIS A 329 -19.60 9.19 -26.82
CA HIS A 329 -20.76 8.83 -26.00
C HIS A 329 -21.68 10.01 -25.72
N LEU A 330 -21.07 11.16 -25.44
CA LEU A 330 -21.74 12.42 -25.15
C LEU A 330 -20.83 13.55 -25.58
N VAL A 331 -21.40 14.72 -25.82
CA VAL A 331 -20.67 15.97 -26.01
C VAL A 331 -21.26 17.00 -25.07
N PHE A 332 -20.39 17.73 -24.38
CA PHE A 332 -20.76 18.82 -23.49
C PHE A 332 -20.06 20.11 -23.93
N TYR A 333 -20.85 21.01 -24.50
CA TYR A 333 -20.43 22.35 -24.87
C TYR A 333 -20.36 23.22 -23.62
N VAL A 334 -19.19 23.77 -23.29
CA VAL A 334 -18.98 24.61 -22.09
C VAL A 334 -18.51 25.99 -22.52
N CYS A 335 -19.45 26.90 -22.76
CA CYS A 335 -19.15 28.26 -23.19
C CYS A 335 -18.93 29.25 -22.04
N THR A 336 -19.45 28.97 -20.85
CA THR A 336 -19.20 29.79 -19.65
C THR A 336 -18.63 28.93 -18.52
N PRO A 337 -17.35 28.55 -18.60
CA PRO A 337 -16.71 27.79 -17.54
C PRO A 337 -16.47 28.67 -16.30
N THR A 338 -16.31 28.03 -15.15
CA THR A 338 -15.96 28.74 -13.89
C THR A 338 -14.50 29.17 -13.82
N GLY A 339 -13.70 28.82 -14.83
CA GLY A 339 -12.28 29.18 -14.98
C GLY A 339 -11.75 28.65 -16.31
N GLY A 340 -10.72 29.28 -16.87
CA GLY A 340 -10.21 28.98 -18.21
C GLY A 340 -11.10 29.53 -19.33
N GLY A 341 -10.78 29.15 -20.57
CA GLY A 341 -11.54 29.51 -21.77
C GLY A 341 -12.68 28.51 -22.08
N PRO A 342 -13.60 28.86 -23.00
CA PRO A 342 -14.59 27.93 -23.51
C PRO A 342 -13.97 26.61 -23.99
N PHE A 343 -14.67 25.51 -23.80
CA PHE A 343 -14.20 24.20 -24.28
C PHE A 343 -15.34 23.24 -24.55
N ILE A 344 -15.04 22.23 -25.36
CA ILE A 344 -15.90 21.08 -25.57
C ILE A 344 -15.32 19.94 -24.74
N ASN A 345 -16.17 19.26 -23.97
CA ASN A 345 -15.81 18.07 -23.22
C ASN A 345 -16.62 16.88 -23.70
N SER A 346 -16.09 15.68 -23.52
CA SER A 346 -16.74 14.48 -24.01
C SER A 346 -16.24 13.22 -23.30
N VAL A 347 -17.10 12.19 -23.28
CA VAL A 347 -16.70 10.80 -23.01
C VAL A 347 -16.66 10.08 -24.35
N VAL A 348 -15.59 9.33 -24.62
CA VAL A 348 -15.47 8.49 -25.82
C VAL A 348 -15.76 7.03 -25.50
N ASN A 349 -16.21 6.27 -26.50
CA ASN A 349 -16.68 4.88 -26.34
C ASN A 349 -15.73 3.80 -26.88
N PHE A 350 -14.51 4.15 -27.27
CA PHE A 350 -13.63 3.23 -28.00
C PHE A 350 -12.27 2.97 -27.36
N VAL A 351 -11.89 3.77 -26.35
CA VAL A 351 -10.62 3.61 -25.63
C VAL A 351 -10.87 2.70 -24.42
N LYS A 352 -10.38 1.48 -24.51
CA LYS A 352 -10.44 0.46 -23.47
C LYS A 352 -9.31 0.64 -22.46
N ASN A 353 -8.10 0.86 -22.92
CA ASN A 353 -6.94 1.11 -22.05
C ASN A 353 -5.84 1.87 -22.79
N ALA A 354 -4.72 2.10 -22.11
CA ALA A 354 -3.67 2.98 -22.61
C ALA A 354 -2.98 2.46 -23.89
N LYS A 355 -3.09 1.17 -24.20
CA LYS A 355 -2.53 0.60 -25.44
C LYS A 355 -3.27 1.06 -26.69
N ASP A 356 -4.54 1.45 -26.58
CA ASP A 356 -5.33 1.89 -27.74
C ASP A 356 -4.85 3.23 -28.30
N PHE A 357 -4.05 4.00 -27.56
CA PHE A 357 -3.43 5.22 -28.08
C PHE A 357 -2.36 4.95 -29.14
N ASP A 358 -1.82 3.73 -29.19
CA ASP A 358 -0.86 3.32 -30.23
C ASP A 358 -1.55 2.84 -31.52
N ASP A 359 -2.88 2.69 -31.54
CA ASP A 359 -3.60 2.29 -32.75
C ASP A 359 -3.56 3.45 -33.79
N PRO A 360 -2.98 3.23 -34.99
CA PRO A 360 -2.88 4.27 -36.02
C PRO A 360 -4.25 4.83 -36.45
N LYS A 361 -5.33 4.06 -36.26
CA LYS A 361 -6.69 4.50 -36.54
C LYS A 361 -7.15 5.69 -35.68
N LEU A 362 -6.54 5.88 -34.51
CA LEU A 362 -6.80 7.05 -33.70
C LEU A 362 -6.36 8.32 -34.42
N LYS A 363 -5.18 8.30 -35.04
CA LYS A 363 -4.69 9.41 -35.85
C LYS A 363 -5.58 9.63 -37.07
N GLU A 364 -6.00 8.56 -37.74
CA GLU A 364 -6.92 8.66 -38.88
C GLU A 364 -8.24 9.36 -38.51
N TRP A 365 -8.82 9.03 -37.36
CA TRP A 365 -10.02 9.69 -36.84
C TRP A 365 -9.80 11.17 -36.54
N PHE A 366 -8.68 11.52 -35.91
CA PHE A 366 -8.31 12.92 -35.66
C PHE A 366 -8.12 13.68 -36.98
N THR A 367 -7.39 13.12 -37.94
CA THR A 367 -7.20 13.71 -39.27
C THR A 367 -8.52 13.87 -40.01
N ALA A 368 -9.41 12.87 -39.95
CA ALA A 368 -10.73 12.97 -40.56
C ALA A 368 -11.54 14.13 -39.99
N ASN A 369 -11.36 14.47 -38.71
CA ASN A 369 -12.08 15.56 -38.08
C ASN A 369 -11.32 16.91 -38.09
N GLY A 370 -10.23 17.01 -38.84
CA GLY A 370 -9.47 18.24 -38.99
C GLY A 370 -8.47 18.52 -37.87
N TYR A 371 -8.18 17.53 -37.00
CA TYR A 371 -7.23 17.62 -35.88
C TYR A 371 -5.98 16.76 -36.08
N GLY A 372 -5.57 16.55 -37.34
CA GLY A 372 -4.44 15.68 -37.69
C GLY A 372 -3.06 16.33 -37.51
N ASP A 373 -2.99 17.65 -37.37
CA ASP A 373 -1.73 18.38 -37.38
C ASP A 373 -1.02 18.23 -36.03
N LYS A 374 0.30 18.04 -36.07
CA LYS A 374 1.14 17.80 -34.87
C LYS A 374 0.60 16.67 -33.97
N PHE A 375 -0.09 15.69 -34.56
CA PHE A 375 -0.68 14.59 -33.80
C PHE A 375 0.39 13.81 -33.02
N THR A 376 0.16 13.62 -31.73
CA THR A 376 1.04 12.92 -30.80
C THR A 376 0.23 11.94 -29.98
N ALA A 377 0.71 10.71 -29.83
CA ALA A 377 0.16 9.70 -28.94
C ALA A 377 1.20 9.27 -27.90
N ASN A 378 0.75 9.03 -26.69
CA ASN A 378 1.57 8.56 -25.58
C ASN A 378 0.78 7.47 -24.83
N SER A 379 0.98 6.21 -25.21
CA SER A 379 0.36 5.07 -24.56
C SER A 379 0.85 4.82 -23.14
N GLN A 380 2.09 5.21 -22.81
CA GLN A 380 2.60 5.11 -21.43
C GLN A 380 1.80 5.98 -20.46
N ASN A 381 1.45 7.19 -20.89
CA ASN A 381 0.71 8.16 -20.08
C ASN A 381 -0.79 8.21 -20.40
N GLY A 382 -1.27 7.37 -21.32
CA GLY A 382 -2.68 7.20 -21.64
C GLY A 382 -3.34 8.44 -22.23
N TYR A 383 -2.68 9.11 -23.19
CA TYR A 383 -3.27 10.23 -23.91
C TYR A 383 -2.81 10.32 -25.37
N ALA A 384 -3.58 11.02 -26.19
CA ALA A 384 -3.15 11.54 -27.48
C ALA A 384 -3.76 12.92 -27.73
N TYR A 385 -3.14 13.71 -28.59
CA TYR A 385 -3.68 15.01 -29.01
C TYR A 385 -3.32 15.31 -30.45
N GLY A 386 -4.06 16.24 -31.05
CA GLY A 386 -3.76 16.82 -32.35
C GLY A 386 -4.37 18.22 -32.47
N TYR A 387 -3.82 19.00 -33.37
CA TYR A 387 -4.18 20.39 -33.60
C TYR A 387 -4.99 20.53 -34.87
N ASP A 388 -5.84 21.56 -34.88
CA ASP A 388 -6.45 22.05 -36.10
C ASP A 388 -5.42 22.63 -37.08
N ALA A 389 -5.87 22.90 -38.30
CA ALA A 389 -5.01 23.47 -39.35
C ALA A 389 -4.42 24.85 -38.99
N THR A 390 -5.00 25.56 -38.01
CA THR A 390 -4.45 26.84 -37.53
C THR A 390 -3.35 26.66 -36.49
N GLY A 391 -3.22 25.45 -35.91
CA GLY A 391 -2.31 25.16 -34.81
C GLY A 391 -2.73 25.79 -33.48
N LYS A 392 -3.97 26.30 -33.37
CA LYS A 392 -4.47 26.99 -32.18
C LYS A 392 -5.53 26.21 -31.43
N ILE A 393 -6.29 25.36 -32.10
CA ILE A 393 -7.32 24.56 -31.45
C ILE A 393 -6.77 23.15 -31.30
N ILE A 394 -6.70 22.68 -30.06
CA ILE A 394 -6.24 21.35 -29.74
C ILE A 394 -7.44 20.46 -29.43
N ALA A 395 -7.43 19.26 -29.99
CA ALA A 395 -8.22 18.14 -29.49
C ALA A 395 -7.29 17.19 -28.72
N GLN A 396 -7.70 16.75 -27.54
CA GLN A 396 -6.95 15.79 -26.73
C GLN A 396 -7.89 14.69 -26.25
N VAL A 397 -7.47 13.43 -26.35
CA VAL A 397 -8.15 12.26 -25.80
C VAL A 397 -7.26 11.63 -24.72
N PHE A 398 -7.84 11.25 -23.59
CA PHE A 398 -7.07 10.73 -22.46
C PHE A 398 -7.92 9.84 -21.55
N ILE A 399 -7.28 8.89 -20.88
CA ILE A 399 -7.92 8.14 -19.79
C ILE A 399 -7.94 9.02 -18.54
N ASN A 400 -9.08 9.10 -17.88
CA ASN A 400 -9.21 9.92 -16.68
C ASN A 400 -8.36 9.40 -15.50
N LYS A 401 -8.22 10.20 -14.44
CA LYS A 401 -7.40 9.82 -13.27
C LYS A 401 -7.86 8.52 -12.60
N LYS A 402 -9.18 8.25 -12.59
CA LYS A 402 -9.76 7.03 -11.98
C LYS A 402 -9.56 5.78 -12.85
N GLY A 403 -9.22 5.95 -14.13
CA GLY A 403 -9.11 4.85 -15.08
C GLY A 403 -10.46 4.25 -15.48
N ASP A 404 -11.58 4.90 -15.18
CA ASP A 404 -12.93 4.36 -15.38
C ASP A 404 -13.67 4.95 -16.59
N ALA A 405 -13.07 5.95 -17.26
CA ALA A 405 -13.57 6.52 -18.51
C ALA A 405 -12.44 7.16 -19.31
N ALA A 406 -12.61 7.16 -20.63
CA ALA A 406 -11.80 7.93 -21.55
C ALA A 406 -12.56 9.18 -21.99
N MET A 407 -11.86 10.30 -21.94
CA MET A 407 -12.40 11.63 -22.19
C MET A 407 -11.78 12.21 -23.45
N LEU A 408 -12.52 13.07 -24.13
CA LEU A 408 -11.97 13.95 -25.17
C LEU A 408 -12.32 15.40 -24.87
N GLN A 409 -11.36 16.30 -25.07
CA GLN A 409 -11.58 17.74 -24.99
C GLN A 409 -11.13 18.43 -26.27
N ILE A 410 -11.82 19.52 -26.60
CA ILE A 410 -11.43 20.44 -27.66
C ILE A 410 -11.42 21.87 -27.10
N PHE A 411 -10.29 22.57 -27.21
CA PHE A 411 -10.12 23.92 -26.66
C PHE A 411 -9.07 24.73 -27.43
N GLU A 412 -9.08 26.05 -27.25
CA GLU A 412 -8.04 26.93 -27.75
C GLU A 412 -6.79 26.89 -26.86
N ASP A 413 -5.64 26.61 -27.46
CA ASP A 413 -4.34 26.65 -26.81
C ASP A 413 -3.87 28.10 -26.68
N THR A 414 -4.06 28.67 -25.50
CA THR A 414 -3.75 30.09 -25.23
C THR A 414 -2.36 30.30 -24.63
N GLU A 415 -1.49 29.27 -24.59
CA GLU A 415 -0.17 29.20 -23.90
C GLU A 415 -0.20 29.43 -22.37
N THR A 416 -1.24 30.08 -21.87
CA THR A 416 -1.52 30.42 -20.48
C THR A 416 -2.32 29.34 -19.75
N GLN A 417 -2.91 28.39 -20.49
CA GLN A 417 -3.68 27.29 -19.94
C GLN A 417 -2.98 25.97 -20.29
N SER A 418 -2.43 25.28 -19.28
CA SER A 418 -1.77 24.01 -19.53
C SER A 418 -2.79 22.90 -19.83
N ALA A 419 -2.40 21.92 -20.64
CA ALA A 419 -3.23 20.74 -20.90
C ALA A 419 -3.65 20.01 -19.59
N ALA A 420 -2.82 20.09 -18.54
CA ALA A 420 -3.15 19.55 -17.22
C ALA A 420 -4.29 20.33 -16.53
N GLN A 421 -4.30 21.66 -16.62
CA GLN A 421 -5.38 22.49 -16.10
C GLN A 421 -6.70 22.19 -16.82
N MET A 422 -6.67 22.06 -18.15
CA MET A 422 -7.85 21.73 -18.94
C MET A 422 -8.39 20.33 -18.63
N ARG A 423 -7.52 19.33 -18.45
CA ARG A 423 -7.92 17.99 -17.98
C ARG A 423 -8.55 18.04 -16.59
N SER A 424 -7.99 18.84 -15.67
CA SER A 424 -8.58 19.02 -14.34
C SER A 424 -9.96 19.65 -14.39
N LEU A 425 -10.19 20.61 -15.29
CA LEU A 425 -11.49 21.23 -15.48
C LEU A 425 -12.49 20.20 -16.02
N ALA A 426 -12.12 19.46 -17.08
CA ALA A 426 -12.91 18.35 -17.62
C ALA A 426 -13.40 17.39 -16.53
N MET A 427 -12.51 17.02 -15.61
CA MET A 427 -12.83 16.11 -14.52
C MET A 427 -13.83 16.70 -13.54
N LYS A 428 -13.69 17.97 -13.16
CA LYS A 428 -14.67 18.64 -12.30
C LYS A 428 -16.05 18.68 -12.96
N GLN A 429 -16.13 18.92 -14.27
CA GLN A 429 -17.37 18.78 -15.02
C GLN A 429 -17.89 17.34 -14.99
N TYR A 430 -17.06 16.34 -15.30
CA TYR A 430 -17.45 14.93 -15.35
C TYR A 430 -17.93 14.38 -14.00
N GLU A 431 -17.27 14.70 -12.91
CA GLU A 431 -17.68 14.27 -11.57
C GLU A 431 -19.01 14.90 -11.15
N LYS A 432 -19.23 16.17 -11.52
CA LYS A 432 -20.53 16.82 -11.35
C LYS A 432 -21.63 16.12 -12.16
N MET A 433 -21.32 15.58 -13.34
CA MET A 433 -22.25 14.77 -14.15
C MET A 433 -22.49 13.37 -13.55
N GLN A 434 -21.44 12.68 -13.09
CA GLN A 434 -21.54 11.33 -12.54
C GLN A 434 -22.26 11.28 -11.18
N SER A 435 -22.05 12.28 -10.32
CA SER A 435 -22.80 12.44 -9.07
C SER A 435 -24.32 12.55 -9.28
N ARG A 436 -24.76 12.79 -10.52
CA ARG A 436 -26.17 12.91 -10.92
C ARG A 436 -26.72 11.73 -11.75
N LYS A 437 -25.98 10.61 -11.79
CA LYS A 437 -26.35 9.31 -12.39
C LYS A 437 -26.67 9.37 -13.88
N ILE A 438 -25.65 9.53 -14.71
CA ILE A 438 -25.71 9.19 -16.14
C ILE A 438 -25.46 7.68 -16.36
N PHE A 439 -24.67 7.03 -15.50
CA PHE A 439 -24.39 5.58 -15.64
C PHE A 439 -25.55 4.64 -15.28
N LYS A 440 -26.52 5.09 -14.46
CA LYS A 440 -27.65 4.22 -14.08
C LYS A 440 -28.69 4.07 -15.20
N GLN A 441 -28.80 5.02 -16.14
CA GLN A 441 -29.81 4.94 -17.20
C GLN A 441 -29.48 3.89 -18.27
N HIS A 442 -28.20 3.69 -18.63
CA HIS A 442 -27.82 2.63 -19.57
C HIS A 442 -28.01 1.23 -18.99
N LYS A 443 -27.65 1.00 -17.71
CA LYS A 443 -27.86 -0.31 -17.06
C LYS A 443 -29.34 -0.62 -16.79
N LEU A 444 -30.17 0.39 -16.52
CA LEU A 444 -31.63 0.24 -16.36
C LEU A 444 -32.37 0.04 -17.69
N GLN A 445 -31.86 0.58 -18.81
CA GLN A 445 -32.44 0.34 -20.14
C GLN A 445 -32.09 -1.05 -20.68
N GLN A 446 -30.88 -1.55 -20.41
CA GLN A 446 -30.49 -2.94 -20.74
C GLN A 446 -31.27 -3.99 -19.93
N LEU A 447 -31.66 -3.68 -18.68
CA LEU A 447 -32.50 -4.56 -17.85
C LEU A 447 -34.00 -4.50 -18.20
N ARG A 448 -34.45 -3.48 -18.94
CA ARG A 448 -35.84 -3.38 -19.43
C ARG A 448 -36.08 -4.10 -20.76
N ARG A 449 -35.02 -4.60 -21.40
CA ARG A 449 -35.06 -5.38 -22.64
C ARG A 449 -34.69 -6.86 -22.43
N ARG A 450 -34.84 -7.37 -21.20
CA ARG A 450 -34.79 -8.80 -20.90
C ARG A 450 -36.15 -9.28 -20.41
#